data_AF-A0A7C2AFW3-F1
#
_entry.id   AF-A0A7C2AFW3-F1
#
_cell.length_a   1.000
_cell.length_b   1.000
_cell.length_c   1.000
_cell.angle_alpha   90.00
_cell.angle_beta   90.00
_cell.angle_gamma   90.00
#
_symmetry.space_group_name_H-M   'P 1'
#
loop_
_entity.id
_entity.type
_entity.pdbx_description
1 polymer ?
#
loop_
_entity_poly.entity_id
_entity_poly.type
_entity_poly.pdbx_seq_one_letter_code
_entity_poly.pdbx_strand_id
1 'polypeptide(L)'
;MITIFLPYNGSEHTLKTIEKLKNSKEIEKIYLISKEEITLKIDNCETLITDFPFGSGAIKLINDNTPTDYILLITQDTIIDFGQFAIERFLEAGESTGAGLLYSNYYEVKGNDRITHPVLDYQTGSIRDDFEFGPVVMIKKE
;
A
#
# COMPACT_ATOMS: atom_id res chain seq x y z
N MET A 1 2.50 -11.39 8.68
CA MET A 1 2.69 -11.55 7.21
C MET A 1 1.77 -10.57 6.49
N ILE A 2 2.17 -10.10 5.31
CA ILE A 2 1.48 -9.02 4.59
C ILE A 2 1.20 -9.45 3.15
N THR A 3 0.01 -9.10 2.66
CA THR A 3 -0.35 -9.14 1.24
C THR A 3 -0.44 -7.71 0.71
N ILE A 4 0.24 -7.43 -0.40
CA ILE A 4 0.33 -6.07 -0.96
C ILE A 4 -0.56 -5.97 -2.19
N PHE A 5 -1.24 -4.83 -2.32
CA PHE A 5 -2.00 -4.47 -3.51
C PHE A 5 -1.52 -3.12 -4.04
N LEU A 6 -1.12 -3.08 -5.30
CA LEU A 6 -0.67 -1.86 -5.98
C LEU A 6 -1.48 -1.65 -7.27
N PRO A 7 -1.92 -0.42 -7.59
CA PRO A 7 -2.43 -0.12 -8.91
C PRO A 7 -1.30 -0.28 -9.94
N TYR A 8 -1.62 -0.84 -11.11
CA TYR A 8 -0.69 -0.92 -12.24
C TYR A 8 -1.37 -0.41 -13.51
N ASN A 9 -0.72 0.55 -14.16
CA ASN A 9 -1.17 1.15 -15.41
C ASN A 9 -0.09 1.12 -16.52
N GLY A 10 0.97 0.33 -16.33
CA GLY A 10 2.12 0.27 -17.24
C GLY A 10 3.27 1.21 -16.90
N SER A 11 3.19 1.99 -15.81
CA SER A 11 4.30 2.86 -15.36
C SER A 11 5.49 2.06 -14.81
N GLU A 12 6.70 2.60 -14.96
CA GLU A 12 7.89 2.05 -14.28
C GLU A 12 7.86 2.26 -12.76
N HIS A 13 6.99 3.16 -12.26
CA HIS A 13 6.95 3.52 -10.85
C HIS A 13 6.62 2.31 -9.99
N THR A 14 5.58 1.58 -10.39
CA THR A 14 5.12 0.37 -9.70
C THR A 14 6.20 -0.72 -9.69
N LEU A 15 6.90 -0.92 -10.81
CA LEU A 15 8.00 -1.89 -10.89
C LEU A 15 9.14 -1.57 -9.92
N LYS A 16 9.53 -0.29 -9.83
CA LYS A 16 10.57 0.16 -8.88
C LYS A 16 10.17 -0.04 -7.42
N THR A 17 8.89 0.14 -7.10
CA THR A 17 8.34 -0.15 -5.77
C THR A 17 8.39 -1.65 -5.48
N ILE A 18 7.99 -2.51 -6.43
CA ILE A 18 8.03 -3.96 -6.28
C ILE A 18 9.46 -4.47 -6.05
N GLU A 19 10.45 -3.98 -6.79
CA GLU A 19 11.85 -4.40 -6.65
C GLU A 19 12.39 -4.23 -5.22
N LYS A 20 11.93 -3.20 -4.51
CA LYS A 20 12.30 -2.94 -3.12
C LYS A 20 11.58 -3.83 -2.12
N LEU A 21 10.38 -4.30 -2.47
CA LEU A 21 9.48 -5.02 -1.57
C LEU A 21 9.58 -6.54 -1.72
N LYS A 22 9.85 -7.04 -2.94
CA LYS A 22 9.78 -8.47 -3.27
C LYS A 22 10.71 -9.38 -2.47
N ASN A 23 11.74 -8.81 -1.82
CA ASN A 23 12.74 -9.54 -1.04
C ASN A 23 12.51 -9.47 0.49
N SER A 24 11.48 -8.76 0.95
CA SER A 24 11.10 -8.73 2.37
C SER A 24 10.51 -10.07 2.79
N LYS A 25 10.91 -10.54 3.98
CA LYS A 25 10.42 -11.80 4.56
C LYS A 25 9.01 -11.67 5.14
N GLU A 26 8.56 -10.44 5.38
CA GLU A 26 7.24 -10.11 5.91
C GLU A 26 6.16 -10.16 4.83
N ILE A 27 6.56 -10.10 3.55
CA ILE A 27 5.68 -10.01 2.39
C ILE A 27 5.46 -11.41 1.83
N GLU A 28 4.21 -11.89 1.92
CA GLU A 28 3.81 -13.21 1.42
C GLU A 28 3.45 -13.15 -0.07
N LYS A 29 2.72 -12.11 -0.46
CA LYS A 29 2.12 -12.02 -1.81
C LYS A 29 1.98 -10.58 -2.27
N ILE A 30 2.19 -10.36 -3.56
CA ILE A 30 2.00 -9.05 -4.21
C ILE A 30 0.98 -9.20 -5.34
N TYR A 31 -0.04 -8.34 -5.31
CA TYR A 31 -1.08 -8.25 -6.35
C TYR A 31 -1.03 -6.89 -7.05
N LEU A 32 -1.15 -6.94 -8.37
CA LEU A 32 -1.24 -5.77 -9.23
C LEU A 32 -2.69 -5.59 -9.69
N ILE A 33 -3.28 -4.45 -9.35
CA ILE A 33 -4.64 -4.11 -9.73
C ILE A 33 -4.59 -3.33 -11.05
N SER A 34 -5.07 -3.93 -12.12
CA SER A 34 -5.00 -3.38 -13.48
C SER A 34 -6.36 -3.50 -14.19
N LYS A 35 -6.59 -2.64 -15.19
CA LYS A 35 -7.76 -2.75 -16.07
C LYS A 35 -7.63 -3.88 -17.09
N GLU A 36 -6.40 -4.24 -17.42
CA GLU A 36 -6.06 -5.20 -18.46
C GLU A 36 -5.05 -6.22 -17.94
N GLU A 37 -5.00 -7.37 -18.59
CA GLU A 37 -4.01 -8.41 -18.32
C GLU A 37 -2.59 -7.86 -18.52
N ILE A 38 -1.72 -8.06 -17.53
CA ILE A 38 -0.33 -7.63 -17.60
C ILE A 38 0.47 -8.73 -18.30
N THR A 39 0.94 -8.47 -19.51
CA THR A 39 1.74 -9.44 -20.30
C THR A 39 3.18 -9.57 -19.79
N LEU A 40 3.67 -8.57 -19.06
CA LEU A 40 4.97 -8.59 -18.41
C LEU A 40 4.93 -9.56 -17.22
N LYS A 41 5.77 -10.60 -17.26
CA LYS A 41 5.99 -11.45 -16.10
C LYS A 41 6.82 -10.70 -15.06
N ILE A 42 6.21 -10.44 -13.91
CA ILE A 42 6.87 -9.84 -12.76
C ILE A 42 6.95 -10.95 -11.69
N ASP A 43 8.16 -11.28 -11.27
CA ASP A 43 8.37 -12.36 -10.30
C ASP A 43 7.61 -12.09 -9.00
N ASN A 44 7.00 -13.14 -8.46
CA ASN A 44 6.21 -13.11 -7.22
C ASN A 44 5.02 -12.13 -7.21
N CYS A 45 4.54 -11.74 -8.40
CA CYS A 45 3.37 -10.87 -8.54
C CYS A 45 2.26 -11.55 -9.34
N GLU A 46 1.01 -11.32 -8.96
CA GLU A 46 -0.19 -11.75 -9.69
C GLU A 46 -1.07 -10.56 -10.05
N THR A 47 -1.81 -10.66 -11.15
CA THR A 47 -2.69 -9.58 -11.63
C THR A 47 -4.12 -9.82 -11.18
N LEU A 48 -4.77 -8.78 -10.64
CA LEU A 48 -6.21 -8.72 -10.40
C LEU A 48 -6.83 -7.71 -11.36
N ILE A 49 -7.74 -8.17 -12.22
CA ILE A 49 -8.35 -7.34 -13.24
C ILE A 49 -9.60 -6.66 -12.70
N THR A 50 -9.67 -5.33 -12.86
CA THR A 50 -10.85 -4.53 -12.51
C THR A 50 -10.87 -3.20 -13.27
N ASP A 51 -12.07 -2.76 -13.66
CA ASP A 51 -12.25 -1.47 -14.35
C ASP A 51 -11.88 -0.27 -13.45
N PHE A 52 -12.02 -0.41 -12.13
CA PHE A 52 -11.84 0.65 -11.15
C PHE A 52 -10.98 0.18 -9.97
N PRO A 53 -9.67 0.46 -9.96
CA PRO A 53 -8.74 0.01 -8.91
C PRO A 53 -9.09 0.42 -7.48
N PHE A 54 -9.90 1.48 -7.33
CA PHE A 54 -10.39 2.00 -6.04
C PHE A 54 -11.90 1.86 -5.89
N GLY A 55 -12.56 1.13 -6.79
CA GLY A 55 -13.99 0.86 -6.72
C GLY A 55 -14.31 -0.28 -5.75
N SER A 56 -15.59 -0.44 -5.41
CA SER A 56 -16.06 -1.51 -4.53
C SER A 56 -15.73 -2.92 -5.07
N GLY A 57 -15.70 -3.09 -6.39
CA GLY A 57 -15.26 -4.33 -7.02
C GLY A 57 -13.80 -4.67 -6.71
N ALA A 58 -12.90 -3.68 -6.72
CA ALA A 58 -11.50 -3.87 -6.35
C ALA A 58 -11.36 -4.21 -4.86
N ILE A 59 -12.10 -3.52 -3.98
CA ILE A 59 -12.12 -3.82 -2.54
C ILE A 59 -12.53 -5.27 -2.28
N LYS A 60 -13.56 -5.76 -3.00
CA LYS A 60 -13.98 -7.16 -2.91
C LYS A 60 -12.87 -8.11 -3.37
N LEU A 61 -12.25 -7.84 -4.52
CA LEU A 61 -11.13 -8.64 -5.02
C LEU A 61 -9.96 -8.69 -4.03
N ILE A 62 -9.62 -7.55 -3.42
CA ILE A 62 -8.60 -7.45 -2.38
C ILE A 62 -8.95 -8.38 -1.21
N ASN A 63 -10.18 -8.29 -0.69
CA ASN A 63 -10.62 -9.11 0.43
C ASN A 63 -10.56 -10.62 0.11
N ASP A 64 -11.05 -11.00 -1.08
CA ASP A 64 -11.15 -12.38 -1.52
C ASP A 64 -9.76 -13.02 -1.81
N ASN A 65 -8.75 -12.20 -2.15
CA ASN A 65 -7.39 -12.65 -2.51
C ASN A 65 -6.33 -12.33 -1.44
N THR A 66 -6.73 -12.01 -0.20
CA THR A 66 -5.78 -11.77 0.89
C THR A 66 -5.63 -13.04 1.75
N PRO A 67 -4.52 -13.80 1.67
CA PRO A 67 -4.28 -14.95 2.54
C PRO A 67 -3.69 -14.60 3.92
N THR A 68 -3.34 -13.32 4.15
CA THR A 68 -2.63 -12.88 5.38
C THR A 68 -3.51 -12.00 6.28
N ASP A 69 -3.06 -11.81 7.52
CA ASP A 69 -3.76 -10.98 8.51
C ASP A 69 -3.68 -9.47 8.20
N TYR A 70 -2.76 -9.05 7.33
CA TYR A 70 -2.54 -7.64 7.01
C TYR A 70 -2.47 -7.38 5.51
N ILE A 71 -3.20 -6.38 5.09
CA ILE A 71 -3.23 -5.85 3.72
C ILE A 71 -2.41 -4.57 3.71
N LEU A 72 -1.42 -4.46 2.82
CA LEU A 72 -0.75 -3.20 2.52
C LEU A 72 -1.26 -2.67 1.18
N LEU A 73 -2.06 -1.60 1.24
CA LEU A 73 -2.64 -0.97 0.06
C LEU A 73 -1.81 0.24 -0.34
N ILE A 74 -1.32 0.23 -1.58
CA ILE A 74 -0.72 1.42 -2.21
C ILE A 74 -1.81 2.09 -3.04
N THR A 75 -2.07 3.37 -2.76
CA THR A 75 -3.22 4.11 -3.29
C THR A 75 -2.86 5.07 -4.43
N GLN A 76 -1.58 5.21 -4.75
CA GLN A 76 -1.09 6.12 -5.77
C GLN A 76 -0.13 5.41 -6.73
N ASP A 77 -0.22 5.74 -8.01
CA ASP A 77 0.74 5.29 -9.02
C ASP A 77 1.98 6.20 -9.01
N THR A 78 2.79 6.04 -7.97
CA THR A 78 4.06 6.76 -7.80
C THR A 78 5.11 5.83 -7.19
N ILE A 79 6.38 6.23 -7.26
CA ILE A 79 7.45 5.46 -6.62
C ILE A 79 7.30 5.61 -5.11
N ILE A 80 7.11 4.50 -4.42
CA ILE A 80 7.09 4.47 -2.97
C ILE A 80 8.45 3.99 -2.49
N ASP A 81 9.15 4.85 -1.75
CA ASP A 81 10.39 4.49 -1.09
C ASP A 81 10.15 4.22 0.39
N PHE A 82 10.11 2.93 0.74
CA PHE A 82 9.98 2.52 2.12
C PHE A 82 11.29 2.78 2.85
N GLY A 83 11.21 3.60 3.91
CA GLY A 83 12.34 3.80 4.81
C GLY A 83 12.79 2.48 5.43
N GLN A 84 13.99 2.49 6.02
CA GLN A 84 14.54 1.31 6.67
C GLN A 84 13.56 0.72 7.70
N PHE A 85 13.37 -0.59 7.62
CA PHE A 85 12.47 -1.39 8.45
C PHE A 85 11.02 -0.85 8.50
N ALA A 86 10.54 -0.17 7.46
CA ALA A 86 9.20 0.42 7.48
C ALA A 86 8.12 -0.66 7.52
N ILE A 87 8.28 -1.74 6.74
CA ILE A 87 7.30 -2.84 6.67
C ILE A 87 7.20 -3.57 8.00
N GLU A 88 8.34 -3.85 8.62
CA GLU A 88 8.46 -4.49 9.93
C GLU A 88 7.81 -3.64 11.01
N ARG A 89 8.04 -2.33 11.00
CA ARG A 89 7.42 -1.41 11.96
C ARG A 89 5.92 -1.28 11.77
N PHE A 90 5.41 -1.32 10.53
CA PHE A 90 3.97 -1.39 10.29
C PHE A 90 3.37 -2.63 10.93
N LEU A 91 3.98 -3.79 10.68
CA LEU A 91 3.52 -5.07 11.22
C LEU A 91 3.56 -5.07 12.77
N GLU A 92 4.68 -4.68 13.36
CA GLU A 92 4.86 -4.59 14.82
C GLU A 92 3.84 -3.63 15.44
N ALA A 93 3.60 -2.46 14.84
CA ALA A 93 2.61 -1.51 15.32
C ALA A 93 1.19 -2.09 15.26
N GLY A 94 0.83 -2.78 14.17
CA GLY A 94 -0.47 -3.44 14.05
C GLY A 94 -0.67 -4.54 15.08
N GLU A 95 0.33 -5.40 15.27
CA GLU A 95 0.28 -6.52 16.22
C GLU A 95 0.25 -6.05 17.68
N SER A 96 1.06 -5.05 18.04
CA SER A 96 1.16 -4.56 19.41
C SER A 96 -0.02 -3.70 19.84
N THR A 97 -0.64 -2.96 18.92
CA THR A 97 -1.76 -2.06 19.23
C THR A 97 -3.13 -2.69 18.95
N GLY A 98 -3.19 -3.71 18.10
CA GLY A 98 -4.44 -4.25 17.59
C GLY A 98 -5.18 -3.30 16.65
N ALA A 99 -4.51 -2.29 16.08
CA ALA A 99 -5.12 -1.32 15.18
C ALA A 99 -5.69 -1.98 13.92
N GLY A 100 -6.92 -1.61 13.56
CA GLY A 100 -7.56 -2.07 12.32
C GLY A 100 -7.02 -1.38 11.06
N LEU A 101 -6.46 -0.18 11.21
CA LEU A 101 -5.92 0.61 10.11
C LEU A 101 -4.69 1.40 10.60
N LEU A 102 -3.61 1.36 9.82
CA LEU A 102 -2.35 2.05 10.10
C LEU A 102 -1.90 2.83 8.86
N TYR A 103 -1.34 4.00 9.09
CA TYR A 103 -0.75 4.88 8.08
C TYR A 103 0.46 5.59 8.72
N SER A 104 1.34 6.15 7.91
CA SER A 104 2.57 6.79 8.38
C SER A 104 2.74 8.19 7.82
N ASN A 105 3.66 8.92 8.45
CA ASN A 105 4.17 10.14 7.85
C ASN A 105 4.94 9.78 6.58
N TYR A 106 5.08 10.73 5.68
CA TYR A 106 5.87 10.54 4.46
C TYR A 106 6.50 11.83 4.00
N TYR A 107 7.42 11.68 3.04
CA TYR A 107 7.99 12.80 2.32
C TYR A 107 7.56 12.68 0.87
N GLU A 108 7.06 13.77 0.33
CA GLU A 108 6.78 13.88 -1.09
C GLU A 108 7.98 14.56 -1.76
N VAL A 109 8.57 13.89 -2.75
CA VAL A 109 9.74 14.39 -3.48
C VAL A 109 9.31 14.84 -4.87
N LYS A 110 9.45 16.13 -5.16
CA LYS A 110 9.13 16.76 -6.44
C LYS A 110 10.37 17.49 -6.97
N GLY A 111 11.11 16.82 -7.86
CA GLY A 111 12.39 17.35 -8.34
C GLY A 111 13.42 17.43 -7.19
N ASN A 112 13.87 18.65 -6.87
CA ASN A 112 14.78 18.89 -5.74
C ASN A 112 14.04 19.24 -4.44
N ASP A 113 12.73 19.43 -4.49
CA ASP A 113 11.95 19.80 -3.32
C ASP A 113 11.47 18.56 -2.57
N ARG A 114 11.59 18.62 -1.23
CA ARG A 114 11.12 17.60 -0.31
C ARG A 114 10.09 18.20 0.62
N ILE A 115 8.83 17.83 0.42
CA ILE A 115 7.69 18.28 1.23
C ILE A 115 7.47 17.25 2.33
N THR A 116 7.31 17.71 3.58
CA THR A 116 7.08 16.83 4.73
C THR A 116 5.60 16.74 5.03
N HIS A 117 5.07 15.52 5.10
CA HIS A 117 3.70 15.22 5.50
C HIS A 117 3.75 14.46 6.85
N PRO A 118 3.68 15.17 7.99
CA PRO A 118 3.71 14.52 9.31
C PRO A 118 2.46 13.69 9.54
N VAL A 119 2.55 12.68 10.41
CA VAL A 119 1.36 11.98 10.90
C VAL A 119 0.52 12.99 11.68
N LEU A 120 -0.73 13.12 11.27
CA LEU A 120 -1.70 13.96 11.95
C LEU A 120 -2.25 13.19 13.15
N ASP A 121 -2.10 13.75 14.34
CA ASP A 121 -2.74 13.23 15.54
C ASP A 121 -4.26 13.31 15.39
N TYR A 122 -4.92 12.16 15.52
CA TYR A 122 -6.38 12.10 15.59
C TYR A 122 -6.85 12.69 16.93
N GLN A 123 -7.67 13.75 16.87
CA GLN A 123 -8.38 14.26 18.04
C GLN A 123 -9.86 13.92 17.92
N THR A 124 -10.40 13.21 18.91
CA THR A 124 -11.82 12.84 18.97
C THR A 124 -12.71 14.08 18.85
N GLY A 125 -13.64 14.07 17.89
CA GLY A 125 -14.54 15.20 17.63
C GLY A 125 -13.98 16.26 16.67
N SER A 126 -12.73 16.12 16.21
CA SER A 126 -12.16 16.98 15.18
C SER A 126 -12.58 16.47 13.80
N ILE A 127 -13.33 17.28 13.07
CA ILE A 127 -13.55 17.11 11.63
C ILE A 127 -12.53 18.00 10.95
N ARG A 128 -11.45 17.40 10.46
CA ARG A 128 -10.41 18.10 9.72
C ARG A 128 -10.63 17.90 8.23
N ASP A 129 -10.68 19.00 7.49
CA ASP A 129 -10.78 18.97 6.03
C ASP A 129 -9.44 18.59 5.35
N ASP A 130 -8.33 18.66 6.08
CA ASP A 130 -6.96 18.41 5.59
C ASP A 130 -6.41 17.03 5.98
N PHE A 131 -7.26 16.09 6.39
CA PHE A 131 -6.83 14.75 6.76
C PHE A 131 -6.43 13.92 5.53
N GLU A 132 -5.24 13.32 5.55
CA GLU A 132 -4.73 12.47 4.48
C GLU A 132 -4.03 11.22 5.05
N PHE A 133 -4.41 10.04 4.54
CA PHE A 133 -3.79 8.76 4.90
C PHE A 133 -2.43 8.54 4.21
N GLY A 134 -2.12 9.36 3.21
CA GLY A 134 -0.94 9.19 2.36
C GLY A 134 -1.08 8.05 1.35
N PRO A 135 0.01 7.72 0.65
CA PRO A 135 0.01 6.77 -0.46
C PRO A 135 0.02 5.30 -0.02
N VAL A 136 0.18 5.03 1.28
CA VAL A 136 0.31 3.68 1.85
C VAL A 136 -0.58 3.55 3.07
N VAL A 137 -1.45 2.55 3.06
CA VAL A 137 -2.32 2.21 4.19
C VAL A 137 -2.17 0.73 4.48
N MET A 138 -1.92 0.36 5.74
CA MET A 138 -2.03 -1.02 6.19
C MET A 138 -3.37 -1.24 6.88
N ILE A 139 -4.07 -2.32 6.52
CA ILE A 139 -5.38 -2.69 7.05
C ILE A 139 -5.26 -4.08 7.64
N LYS A 140 -5.79 -4.28 8.84
CA LYS A 140 -5.93 -5.62 9.42
C LYS A 140 -7.12 -6.32 8.78
N LYS A 141 -6.93 -7.52 8.27
CA LYS A 141 -8.00 -8.38 7.77
C LYS A 141 -8.72 -9.03 8.95
N GLU A 142 -10.06 -8.92 8.95
CA GLU A 142 -10.95 -9.60 9.91
C GLU A 142 -11.39 -10.99 9.42
#